data_AF-A0A2N1KUM7-F1
#
_entry.id   AF-A0A2N1KUM7-F1
#
_cell.length_a   1.000
_cell.length_b   1.000
_cell.length_c   1.000
_cell.angle_alpha   90.00
_cell.angle_beta   90.00
_cell.angle_gamma   90.00
#
_symmetry.space_group_name_H-M   'P 1'
#
loop_
_entity.id
_entity.type
_entity.pdbx_description
1 polymer ?
#
loop_
_entity_poly.entity_id
_entity_poly.type
_entity_poly.pdbx_seq_one_letter_code
_entity_poly.pdbx_strand_id
1 'polypeptide(L)'
;ILGDFNADELSHSHLPQHHLKILRSLSSRYFTDYQSHISLISGPNLTFYYQNGSSRLDYIWSSPGFPASSLFSHVESCPKLNDNQFTDHRVLFTAFDFSSCFATLSKARLKQKSEQHTIFLYKNLKEDTWDTFSNE
;
A
#
# COMPACT_ATOMS: atom_id res chain seq x y z
N ILE A 1 -1.60 2.77 -4.32
CA ILE A 1 -1.23 2.12 -5.60
C ILE A 1 -0.18 1.08 -5.27
N LEU A 2 -0.39 -0.17 -5.65
CA LEU A 2 0.52 -1.27 -5.31
C LEU A 2 0.66 -2.24 -6.48
N GLY A 3 1.80 -2.94 -6.55
CA GLY A 3 2.07 -3.99 -7.53
C GLY A 3 3.47 -3.88 -8.13
N ASP A 4 3.71 -4.67 -9.18
CA ASP A 4 4.92 -4.68 -9.99
C ASP A 4 4.88 -3.56 -11.04
N PHE A 5 5.84 -2.64 -10.96
CA PHE A 5 5.99 -1.51 -11.89
C PHE A 5 6.96 -1.80 -13.03
N ASN A 6 7.67 -2.92 -12.99
CA ASN A 6 8.75 -3.29 -13.91
C ASN A 6 9.76 -2.15 -14.08
N ALA A 7 10.06 -1.42 -13.01
CA ALA A 7 11.10 -0.39 -12.98
C ALA A 7 11.74 -0.34 -11.61
N ASP A 8 13.06 -0.14 -11.60
CA ASP A 8 13.87 0.08 -10.42
C ASP A 8 14.56 1.45 -10.57
N GLU A 9 14.34 2.35 -9.61
CA GLU A 9 14.87 3.72 -9.65
C GLU A 9 16.40 3.76 -9.46
N LEU A 10 16.96 2.79 -8.75
CA LEU A 10 18.38 2.72 -8.38
C LEU A 10 19.19 1.84 -9.33
N SER A 11 18.54 0.86 -9.97
CA SER A 11 19.16 0.08 -11.05
C SER A 11 19.20 0.90 -12.34
N HIS A 12 20.29 1.64 -12.53
CA HIS A 12 20.48 2.53 -13.68
C HIS A 12 20.75 1.80 -15.02
N SER A 13 20.73 0.47 -15.05
CA SER A 13 21.06 -0.31 -16.24
C SER A 13 19.81 -0.89 -16.92
N HIS A 14 19.49 -0.33 -18.09
CA HIS A 14 18.69 -0.91 -19.19
C HIS A 14 17.15 -0.85 -19.17
N LEU A 15 16.52 -0.17 -18.22
CA LEU A 15 15.05 -0.05 -18.22
C LEU A 15 14.52 0.91 -19.29
N PRO A 16 13.41 0.57 -19.99
CA PRO A 16 12.74 1.49 -20.90
C PRO A 16 12.33 2.76 -20.15
N GLN A 17 12.69 3.93 -20.69
CA GLN A 17 12.45 5.23 -20.04
C GLN A 17 10.98 5.46 -19.61
N HIS A 18 10.01 4.78 -20.20
CA HIS A 18 8.60 4.95 -19.88
C HIS A 18 8.20 4.36 -18.51
N HIS A 19 8.77 3.23 -18.08
CA HIS A 19 8.49 2.70 -16.74
C HIS A 19 9.05 3.60 -15.62
N LEU A 20 10.16 4.31 -15.89
CA LEU A 20 10.67 5.31 -14.95
C LEU A 20 9.80 6.58 -14.89
N LYS A 21 9.07 6.92 -15.97
CA LYS A 21 8.17 8.09 -15.98
C LYS A 21 7.05 7.95 -14.96
N ILE A 22 6.48 6.75 -14.77
CA ILE A 22 5.42 6.55 -13.79
C ILE A 22 5.94 6.71 -12.36
N LEU A 23 7.09 6.12 -12.03
CA LEU A 23 7.71 6.30 -10.70
C LEU A 23 8.02 7.77 -10.40
N ARG A 24 8.64 8.46 -11.37
CA ARG A 24 8.93 9.90 -11.26
C ARG A 24 7.67 10.75 -11.14
N SER A 25 6.60 10.40 -11.87
CA SER A 25 5.32 11.11 -11.79
C SER A 25 4.61 10.91 -10.45
N LEU A 26 4.74 9.73 -9.83
CA LEU A 26 4.18 9.48 -8.50
C LEU A 26 4.95 10.28 -7.45
N SER A 27 6.28 10.20 -7.49
CA SER A 27 7.18 10.99 -6.63
C SER A 27 6.93 12.50 -6.77
N SER A 28 6.84 13.03 -8.01
CA SER A 28 6.60 14.47 -8.25
C SER A 28 5.21 14.95 -7.82
N ARG A 29 4.26 14.03 -7.63
CA ARG A 29 2.92 14.32 -7.11
C ARG A 29 2.81 14.02 -5.61
N TYR A 30 3.94 13.90 -4.93
CA TYR A 30 4.05 13.71 -3.48
C TYR A 30 3.44 12.40 -2.98
N PHE A 31 3.33 11.37 -3.83
CA PHE A 31 2.98 10.05 -3.34
C PHE A 31 4.11 9.53 -2.43
N THR A 32 3.74 8.85 -1.34
CA THR A 32 4.70 8.28 -0.40
C THR A 32 4.98 6.84 -0.75
N ASP A 33 6.24 6.51 -1.02
CA ASP A 33 6.72 5.14 -1.18
C ASP A 33 7.06 4.54 0.20
N TYR A 34 6.23 3.61 0.67
CA TYR A 34 6.40 3.03 2.01
C TYR A 34 7.65 2.19 2.18
N GLN A 35 8.22 1.67 1.11
CA GLN A 35 9.46 0.91 1.17
C GLN A 35 10.71 1.80 1.11
N SER A 36 10.59 3.04 0.62
CA SER A 36 11.71 4.01 0.63
C SER A 36 12.16 4.38 2.05
N HIS A 37 11.25 4.26 3.03
CA HIS A 37 11.53 4.55 4.44
C HIS A 37 12.30 3.44 5.17
N ILE A 38 12.41 2.25 4.58
CA ILE A 38 13.09 1.10 5.20
C ILE A 38 14.59 1.20 4.91
N SER A 39 15.24 2.00 5.76
CA SER A 39 16.68 2.09 6.04
C SER A 39 17.62 2.58 4.93
N LEU A 40 18.19 3.78 5.17
CA LEU A 40 19.43 4.28 4.57
C LEU A 40 20.64 3.34 4.74
N ILE A 41 20.57 2.34 5.62
CA ILE A 41 21.68 1.47 6.02
C ILE A 41 21.70 0.16 5.21
N SER A 42 20.56 -0.28 4.65
CA SER A 42 20.40 -1.64 4.11
C SER A 42 20.35 -1.72 2.58
N GLY A 43 20.36 -0.56 1.89
CA GLY A 43 20.00 -0.49 0.48
C GLY A 43 18.49 -0.70 0.24
N PRO A 44 18.01 -0.51 -1.01
CA PRO A 44 16.61 -0.70 -1.34
C PRO A 44 16.13 -2.12 -1.04
N ASN A 45 14.91 -2.25 -0.51
CA ASN A 45 14.27 -3.56 -0.38
C ASN A 45 14.06 -4.17 -1.77
N LEU A 46 14.87 -5.16 -2.10
CA LEU A 46 14.78 -5.93 -3.34
C LEU A 46 13.53 -6.80 -3.30
N THR A 47 12.83 -6.84 -4.44
CA THR A 47 11.53 -7.52 -4.56
C THR A 47 11.49 -8.51 -5.71
N PHE A 48 12.46 -8.49 -6.60
CA PHE A 48 12.60 -9.42 -7.71
C PHE A 48 14.02 -10.01 -7.73
N TYR A 49 14.13 -11.32 -7.92
CA TYR A 49 15.40 -12.05 -7.91
C TYR A 49 15.55 -12.91 -9.16
N TYR A 50 16.67 -12.75 -9.86
CA TYR A 50 17.02 -13.55 -11.03
C TYR A 50 18.45 -14.10 -10.88
N GLN A 51 18.87 -15.00 -11.77
CA GLN A 51 20.09 -15.80 -11.60
C GLN A 51 21.35 -15.01 -11.22
N ASN A 52 21.50 -13.76 -11.66
CA ASN A 52 22.71 -12.95 -11.46
C ASN A 52 22.43 -11.57 -10.86
N GLY A 53 21.28 -11.39 -10.23
CA GLY A 53 20.95 -10.09 -9.69
C GLY A 53 19.59 -10.02 -9.05
N SER A 54 19.27 -8.81 -8.65
CA SER A 54 18.00 -8.50 -8.02
C SER A 54 17.63 -7.07 -8.35
N SER A 55 16.34 -6.78 -8.30
CA SER A 55 15.82 -5.44 -8.55
C SER A 55 14.63 -5.20 -7.66
N ARG A 56 14.33 -3.92 -7.44
CA ARG A 56 13.11 -3.50 -6.77
C ARG A 56 12.07 -3.14 -7.82
N LEU A 57 11.14 -4.06 -8.09
CA LEU A 57 10.09 -3.88 -9.10
C LEU A 57 8.71 -3.67 -8.48
N ASP A 58 8.46 -4.27 -7.30
CA ASP A 58 7.22 -4.09 -6.55
C ASP A 58 7.23 -2.86 -5.64
N TYR A 59 6.20 -2.01 -5.76
CA TYR A 59 6.05 -0.79 -4.98
C TYR A 59 4.72 -0.74 -4.25
N ILE A 60 4.71 -0.03 -3.11
CA ILE A 60 3.49 0.32 -2.38
C ILE A 60 3.53 1.82 -2.15
N TRP A 61 2.68 2.53 -2.88
CA TRP A 61 2.54 3.99 -2.83
C TRP A 61 1.22 4.40 -2.20
N SER A 62 1.24 5.42 -1.36
CA SER A 62 0.04 6.13 -0.91
C SER A 62 -0.04 7.52 -1.52
N SER A 63 -1.27 8.01 -1.72
CA SER A 63 -1.49 9.38 -2.20
C SER A 63 -1.25 10.39 -1.07
N PRO A 64 -0.94 11.67 -1.39
CA PRO A 64 -0.72 12.71 -0.39
C PRO A 64 -1.90 12.94 0.56
N GLY A 65 -3.13 12.66 0.08
CA GLY A 65 -4.35 12.80 0.86
C GLY A 65 -4.70 11.58 1.72
N PHE A 66 -3.92 10.48 1.61
CA PHE A 66 -4.13 9.32 2.46
C PHE A 66 -3.48 9.60 3.83
N PRO A 67 -4.17 9.36 4.96
CA PRO A 67 -3.59 9.53 6.31
C PRO A 67 -2.48 8.50 6.63
N ALA A 68 -2.12 7.68 5.64
CA ALA A 68 -0.83 7.06 5.39
C ALA A 68 0.22 7.18 6.50
N SER A 69 0.85 8.33 6.61
CA SER A 69 2.06 8.54 7.39
C SER A 69 1.83 8.45 8.90
N SER A 70 0.63 8.79 9.37
CA SER A 70 0.24 8.65 10.78
C SER A 70 -0.30 7.25 11.14
N LEU A 71 -0.71 6.47 10.13
CA LEU A 71 -1.31 5.15 10.31
C LEU A 71 -0.37 4.01 9.89
N PHE A 72 0.70 4.32 9.17
CA PHE A 72 1.64 3.33 8.69
C PHE A 72 2.39 2.73 9.86
N SER A 73 2.33 1.40 9.96
CA SER A 73 3.06 0.64 10.98
C SER A 73 4.38 0.17 10.40
N HIS A 74 4.33 -0.68 9.37
CA HIS A 74 5.51 -1.24 8.72
C HIS A 74 5.18 -1.88 7.36
N VAL A 75 6.23 -2.15 6.57
CA VAL A 75 6.18 -3.08 5.44
C VAL A 75 6.98 -4.32 5.82
N GLU A 76 6.40 -5.50 5.63
CA GLU A 76 7.06 -6.79 5.86
C GLU A 76 7.01 -7.64 4.60
N SER A 77 7.96 -8.56 4.49
CA SER A 77 7.86 -9.68 3.56
C SER A 77 7.32 -10.91 4.25
N CYS A 78 6.56 -11.76 3.56
CA CYS A 78 6.15 -13.05 4.14
C CYS A 78 7.28 -14.09 4.06
N PRO A 79 7.91 -14.48 5.19
CA PRO A 79 9.03 -15.43 5.17
C PRO A 79 8.62 -16.79 4.61
N LYS A 80 7.38 -17.23 4.84
CA LYS A 80 6.83 -18.50 4.35
C LYS A 80 6.66 -18.56 2.83
N LEU A 81 6.66 -17.41 2.16
CA LEU A 81 6.55 -17.29 0.70
C LEU A 81 7.87 -16.80 0.06
N ASN A 82 8.93 -16.61 0.86
CA ASN A 82 10.25 -16.19 0.38
C ASN A 82 11.14 -17.37 -0.02
N ASP A 83 10.70 -18.61 0.21
CA ASP A 83 11.35 -19.77 -0.40
C ASP A 83 10.97 -19.74 -1.88
N ASN A 84 11.88 -19.22 -2.72
CA ASN A 84 11.81 -18.92 -4.16
C ASN A 84 11.33 -20.08 -5.09
N GLN A 85 10.57 -21.05 -4.58
CA GLN A 85 10.06 -22.20 -5.32
C GLN A 85 8.80 -21.87 -6.13
N PHE A 86 8.06 -20.81 -5.78
CA PHE A 86 6.78 -20.46 -6.43
C PHE A 86 6.79 -19.17 -7.25
N THR A 87 7.74 -18.27 -6.97
CA THR A 87 7.88 -16.99 -7.67
C THR A 87 9.30 -16.46 -7.47
N ASP A 88 9.78 -15.70 -8.44
CA ASP A 88 10.97 -14.86 -8.41
C ASP A 88 10.73 -13.49 -7.73
N HIS A 89 9.49 -13.21 -7.30
CA HIS A 89 9.13 -12.02 -6.55
C HIS A 89 8.98 -12.28 -5.05
N ARG A 90 9.34 -11.28 -4.24
CA ARG A 90 9.14 -11.24 -2.80
C ARG A 90 7.77 -10.63 -2.50
N VAL A 91 6.91 -11.38 -1.80
CA VAL A 91 5.59 -10.89 -1.41
C VAL A 91 5.71 -9.82 -0.33
N LEU A 92 5.12 -8.65 -0.57
CA LEU A 92 5.12 -7.50 0.33
C LEU A 92 3.76 -7.30 1.00
N PHE A 93 3.80 -6.96 2.29
CA PHE A 93 2.63 -6.63 3.09
C PHE A 93 2.82 -5.24 3.67
N THR A 94 1.80 -4.40 3.58
CA THR A 94 1.74 -3.13 4.32
C THR A 94 0.63 -3.23 5.35
N ALA A 95 0.93 -2.86 6.59
CA ALA A 95 -0.05 -2.80 7.65
C ALA A 95 -0.32 -1.35 8.05
N PHE A 96 -1.60 -1.04 8.24
CA PHE A 96 -2.06 0.25 8.74
C PHE A 96 -2.70 0.06 10.10
N ASP A 97 -2.18 0.76 11.10
CA ASP A 97 -2.78 0.81 12.42
C ASP A 97 -3.78 1.98 12.51
N PHE A 98 -5.06 1.63 12.55
CA PHE A 98 -6.16 2.58 12.74
C PHE A 98 -6.54 2.78 14.21
N SER A 99 -5.79 2.23 15.16
CA SER A 99 -6.06 2.37 16.61
C SER A 99 -6.10 3.83 17.07
N SER A 100 -5.37 4.71 16.38
CA SER A 100 -5.30 6.16 16.64
C SER A 100 -6.27 7.00 15.80
N CYS A 101 -7.05 6.38 14.90
CA CYS A 101 -7.98 7.10 14.04
C CYS A 101 -9.27 7.42 14.80
N PHE A 102 -9.35 8.62 15.35
CA PHE A 102 -10.56 9.14 15.97
C PHE A 102 -11.35 9.97 14.95
N ALA A 103 -12.54 9.49 14.56
CA ALA A 103 -13.47 10.30 13.79
C ALA A 103 -14.13 11.35 14.69
N THR A 104 -13.52 12.53 14.83
CA THR A 104 -14.14 13.70 15.48
C THR A 104 -15.06 14.43 14.51
N LEU A 105 -16.12 13.75 14.06
CA LEU A 105 -17.26 14.46 13.47
C LEU A 105 -18.10 15.01 14.62
N SER A 106 -18.14 16.34 14.77
CA SER A 106 -19.02 16.94 15.77
C SER A 106 -20.46 16.51 15.49
N LYS A 107 -21.19 16.08 16.53
CA LYS A 107 -22.61 15.72 16.42
C LYS A 107 -23.44 16.79 15.68
N ALA A 108 -23.05 18.06 15.83
CA ALA A 108 -23.66 19.19 15.14
C ALA A 108 -23.46 19.14 13.61
N ARG A 109 -22.26 18.82 13.12
CA ARG A 109 -21.95 18.71 11.68
C ARG A 109 -22.70 17.54 11.03
N LEU A 110 -22.76 16.38 11.70
CA LEU A 110 -23.53 15.22 11.24
C LEU A 110 -25.02 15.56 11.12
N LYS A 111 -25.57 16.26 12.13
CA LYS A 111 -26.97 16.70 12.14
C LYS A 111 -27.26 17.76 11.07
N GLN A 112 -26.33 18.68 10.81
CA GLN A 112 -26.48 19.72 9.77
C GLN A 112 -26.48 19.17 8.35
N LYS A 113 -25.68 18.13 8.07
CA LYS A 113 -25.59 17.54 6.73
C LYS A 113 -26.61 16.43 6.44
N SER A 114 -27.39 16.01 7.45
CA SER A 114 -28.25 14.82 7.38
C SER A 114 -27.52 13.55 6.91
N GLU A 115 -26.20 13.49 7.08
CA GLU A 115 -25.39 12.31 6.76
C GLU A 115 -25.58 11.29 7.89
N GLN A 116 -26.35 10.23 7.61
CA GLN A 116 -26.44 9.07 8.48
C GLN A 116 -25.37 8.07 8.03
N HIS A 117 -24.54 7.60 8.97
CA HIS A 117 -23.65 6.48 8.72
C HIS A 117 -24.06 5.29 9.58
N THR A 118 -24.23 4.16 8.92
CA THR A 118 -24.42 2.86 9.57
C THR A 118 -23.06 2.19 9.67
N ILE A 119 -22.58 2.00 10.89
CA ILE A 119 -21.32 1.28 11.13
C ILE A 119 -21.65 -0.19 11.34
N PHE A 120 -21.16 -1.04 10.45
CA PHE A 120 -21.28 -2.48 10.60
C PHE A 120 -20.01 -3.07 11.21
N LEU A 121 -20.16 -3.76 12.34
CA LEU A 121 -19.08 -4.58 12.89
C LEU A 121 -19.12 -5.93 12.20
N TYR A 122 -18.03 -6.30 11.50
CA TYR A 122 -17.97 -7.54 10.71
C TYR A 122 -18.43 -8.78 11.49
N LYS A 123 -18.00 -8.91 12.74
CA LYS A 123 -18.37 -10.01 13.65
C LYS A 123 -19.87 -10.09 14.00
N ASN A 124 -20.62 -9.02 13.75
CA ASN A 124 -22.05 -8.90 14.04
C ASN A 124 -22.90 -8.83 12.77
N LEU A 125 -22.29 -8.96 11.59
CA LEU A 125 -23.02 -8.98 10.32
C LEU A 125 -23.78 -10.29 10.18
N LYS A 126 -25.03 -10.19 9.72
CA LYS A 126 -25.87 -11.32 9.36
C LYS A 126 -25.96 -11.41 7.84
N GLU A 127 -26.34 -12.59 7.35
CA GLU A 127 -26.39 -12.92 5.91
C GLU A 127 -27.32 -11.96 5.13
N ASP A 128 -28.47 -11.60 5.72
CA ASP A 128 -29.42 -10.61 5.22
C ASP A 128 -28.82 -9.20 4.98
N THR A 129 -27.81 -8.83 5.78
CA THR A 129 -27.12 -7.55 5.66
C THR A 129 -26.17 -7.54 4.46
N TRP A 130 -25.60 -8.70 4.11
CA TRP A 130 -24.77 -8.86 2.90
C TRP A 130 -25.59 -8.83 1.62
N ASP A 131 -26.76 -9.45 1.64
CA ASP A 131 -27.70 -9.44 0.50
C ASP A 131 -28.17 -8.02 0.18
N THR A 132 -28.39 -7.20 1.22
CA THR A 132 -28.78 -5.80 1.04
C THR A 132 -27.64 -4.99 0.40
N PHE A 133 -26.40 -5.21 0.81
CA PHE A 133 -25.24 -4.49 0.27
C PHE A 133 -24.91 -4.87 -1.18
N SER A 134 -25.20 -6.11 -1.57
CA SER A 134 -24.89 -6.63 -2.92
C SER A 134 -25.88 -6.18 -4.00
N ASN A 135 -27.02 -5.62 -3.60
CA ASN A 135 -28.12 -5.22 -4.48
C ASN A 135 -28.28 -3.69 -4.63
N GLU A 136 -27.43 -2.89 -3.98
CA GLU A 136 -27.25 -1.44 -4.25
C GLU A 136 -26.11 -1.19 -5.23
#